data_AF-A0A7S3IZW1-F1
#
_entry.id   AF-A0A7S3IZW1-F1
#
_cell.length_a   1.000
_cell.length_b   1.000
_cell.length_c   1.000
_cell.angle_alpha   90.00
_cell.angle_beta   90.00
_cell.angle_gamma   90.00
#
_symmetry.space_group_name_H-M   'P 1'
#
loop_
_entity.id
_entity.type
_entity.pdbx_description
1 polymer ?
#
loop_
_entity_poly.entity_id
_entity_poly.type
_entity_poly.pdbx_seq_one_letter_code
_entity_poly.pdbx_strand_id
1 'polypeptide(L)'
;LKAIGRQIREEFRLQYIVPYCIFCFSDSVSKVKVEAIDCFIEVLKDVESIEIGHTDYYVFDTYIFPAFYKLLEDSDIVINIKLIEVLPHLITIGKTLITSVNMHKQKITMLTKDEALIQEPAQMDR
;
A
#
# COMPACT_ATOMS: atom_id res chain seq x y z
N LEU A 1 17.72 6.47 -4.33
CA LEU A 1 16.65 5.75 -3.60
C LEU A 1 16.22 4.45 -4.28
N LYS A 2 15.90 4.44 -5.59
CA LYS A 2 15.39 3.26 -6.34
C LYS A 2 16.15 1.93 -6.10
N ALA A 3 17.50 1.95 -6.05
CA ALA A 3 18.30 0.74 -5.82
C ALA A 3 18.28 0.27 -4.35
N ILE A 4 18.34 1.22 -3.40
CA ILE A 4 18.31 0.95 -1.95
C ILE A 4 16.91 0.48 -1.53
N GLY A 5 15.86 1.12 -2.05
CA GLY A 5 14.47 0.80 -1.74
C GLY A 5 14.05 -0.61 -2.13
N ARG A 6 14.70 -1.23 -3.13
CA ARG A 6 14.47 -2.63 -3.51
C ARG A 6 15.26 -3.65 -2.67
N GLN A 7 16.27 -3.22 -1.93
CA GLN A 7 17.10 -4.10 -1.10
C GLN A 7 16.62 -4.19 0.35
N ILE A 8 15.78 -3.24 0.79
CA ILE A 8 15.18 -3.25 2.13
C ILE A 8 13.94 -4.16 2.17
N ARG A 9 13.66 -4.70 3.37
CA ARG A 9 12.45 -5.50 3.61
C ARG A 9 11.20 -4.67 3.31
N GLU A 10 10.16 -5.32 2.82
CA GLU A 10 8.95 -4.68 2.30
C GLU A 10 8.24 -3.78 3.33
N GLU A 11 8.22 -4.20 4.60
CA GLU A 11 7.72 -3.41 5.73
C GLU A 11 8.38 -2.02 5.82
N PHE A 12 9.69 -1.92 5.58
CA PHE A 12 10.40 -0.63 5.59
C PHE A 12 10.11 0.21 4.34
N ARG A 13 9.73 -0.43 3.22
CA ARG A 13 9.35 0.28 2.00
C ARG A 13 8.08 1.08 2.25
N LEU A 14 7.06 0.45 2.83
CA LEU A 14 5.78 1.10 3.17
C LEU A 14 5.92 2.15 4.28
N GLN A 15 6.76 1.89 5.28
CA GLN A 15 6.85 2.76 6.45
C GLN A 15 7.77 3.97 6.26
N TYR A 16 8.80 3.88 5.41
CA TYR A 16 9.80 4.94 5.28
C TYR A 16 9.93 5.49 3.86
N ILE A 17 10.01 4.61 2.85
CA ILE A 17 10.27 5.05 1.48
C ILE A 17 9.02 5.65 0.85
N VAL A 18 7.86 5.00 1.01
CA VAL A 18 6.60 5.48 0.47
C VAL A 18 6.22 6.85 1.04
N PRO A 19 6.25 7.09 2.37
CA PRO A 19 5.95 8.41 2.92
C PRO A 19 6.92 9.49 2.44
N TYR A 20 8.20 9.14 2.26
CA TYR A 20 9.18 10.06 1.69
C TYR A 20 8.85 10.43 0.23
N CYS A 21 8.50 9.44 -0.61
CA CYS A 21 8.07 9.72 -1.99
C CYS A 21 6.82 10.61 -2.01
N ILE A 22 5.84 10.34 -1.15
CA ILE A 22 4.61 11.13 -1.04
C ILE A 22 4.90 12.55 -0.57
N PHE A 23 5.82 12.73 0.38
CA PHE A 23 6.28 14.06 0.79
C PHE A 23 6.80 14.86 -0.41
N CYS A 24 7.60 14.23 -1.27
CA CYS A 24 8.12 14.85 -2.49
C CYS A 24 7.05 15.19 -3.56
N PHE A 25 5.83 14.67 -3.47
CA PHE A 25 4.74 15.05 -4.39
C PHE A 25 4.32 16.52 -4.22
N SER A 26 4.58 17.10 -3.05
CA SER A 26 4.30 18.51 -2.77
C SER A 26 5.49 19.44 -3.04
N ASP A 27 6.58 18.94 -3.65
CA ASP A 27 7.75 19.76 -3.97
C ASP A 27 7.39 20.85 -5.00
N SER A 28 8.05 22.00 -4.98
CA SER A 28 7.84 23.04 -6.00
C SER A 28 8.39 22.67 -7.39
N VAL A 29 9.33 21.73 -7.45
CA VAL A 29 10.07 21.36 -8.65
C VAL A 29 9.49 20.10 -9.27
N SER A 30 8.96 20.22 -10.47
CA SER A 30 8.30 19.13 -11.20
C SER A 30 9.21 17.92 -11.40
N LYS A 31 10.50 18.14 -11.64
CA LYS A 31 11.49 17.06 -11.74
C LYS A 31 11.57 16.22 -10.46
N VAL A 32 11.45 16.84 -9.28
CA VAL A 32 11.46 16.13 -8.01
C VAL A 32 10.22 15.25 -7.88
N LYS A 33 9.04 15.78 -8.22
CA LYS A 33 7.79 15.02 -8.24
C LYS A 33 7.86 13.81 -9.17
N VAL A 34 8.35 13.99 -10.41
CA VAL A 34 8.49 12.90 -11.39
C VAL A 34 9.40 11.79 -10.84
N GLU A 35 10.57 12.15 -10.31
CA GLU A 35 11.49 11.17 -9.73
C GLU A 35 10.90 10.47 -8.50
N ALA A 36 10.11 11.18 -7.70
CA ALA A 36 9.40 10.61 -6.58
C ALA A 36 8.32 9.61 -7.02
N ILE A 37 7.54 9.93 -8.06
CA ILE A 37 6.55 9.04 -8.64
C ILE A 37 7.24 7.77 -9.18
N ASP A 38 8.32 7.92 -9.94
CA ASP A 38 9.09 6.78 -10.45
C ASP A 38 9.65 5.93 -9.32
N CYS A 39 10.17 6.57 -8.27
CA CYS A 39 10.70 5.85 -7.12
C CYS A 39 9.60 5.10 -6.37
N PHE A 40 8.43 5.71 -6.20
CA PHE A 40 7.27 5.09 -5.56
C PHE A 40 6.87 3.81 -6.32
N ILE A 41 6.72 3.90 -7.64
CA ILE A 41 6.32 2.76 -8.47
C ILE A 41 7.41 1.68 -8.45
N GLU A 42 8.68 2.04 -8.62
CA GLU A 42 9.78 1.08 -8.62
C GLU A 42 9.93 0.34 -7.28
N VAL A 43 9.60 0.97 -6.17
CA VAL A 43 9.69 0.37 -4.83
C VAL A 43 8.51 -0.58 -4.55
N LEU A 44 7.37 -0.31 -5.17
CA LEU A 44 6.12 -1.08 -4.99
C LEU A 44 5.75 -1.97 -6.19
N LYS A 45 6.53 -2.01 -7.27
CA LYS A 45 6.23 -2.89 -8.42
C LYS A 45 6.44 -4.37 -8.10
N ASP A 46 7.39 -4.66 -7.21
CA ASP A 46 7.79 -6.02 -6.81
C ASP A 46 7.05 -6.49 -5.54
N VAL A 47 6.03 -5.72 -5.12
CA VAL A 47 5.17 -6.02 -3.99
C VAL A 47 4.08 -6.99 -4.48
N GLU A 48 4.45 -8.27 -4.57
CA GLU A 48 3.50 -9.33 -4.92
C GLU A 48 2.81 -9.90 -3.66
N SER A 49 3.48 -9.81 -2.52
CA SER A 49 2.96 -10.26 -1.23
C SER A 49 3.60 -9.45 -0.11
N ILE A 50 3.24 -8.17 0.03
CA ILE A 50 3.49 -7.53 1.33
C ILE A 50 2.68 -8.34 2.32
N GLU A 51 3.38 -9.09 3.18
CA GLU A 51 2.85 -9.49 4.47
C GLU A 51 2.66 -8.20 5.25
N ILE A 52 1.57 -7.50 4.92
CA ILE A 52 1.21 -6.24 5.51
C ILE A 52 1.09 -6.57 6.99
N GLY A 53 2.01 -6.06 7.80
CA GLY A 53 1.94 -6.21 9.25
C GLY A 53 0.60 -5.72 9.74
N HIS A 54 0.19 -6.14 10.94
CA HIS A 54 -1.17 -5.92 11.46
C HIS A 54 -1.68 -4.46 11.43
N THR A 55 -0.78 -3.48 11.25
CA THR A 55 -1.02 -2.03 11.22
C THR A 55 -1.15 -1.41 9.83
N ASP A 56 -0.71 -2.08 8.76
CA ASP A 56 -0.45 -1.41 7.48
C ASP A 56 -1.59 -1.63 6.45
N TYR A 57 -2.73 -2.18 6.86
CA TYR A 57 -3.85 -2.57 5.97
C TYR A 57 -4.59 -1.41 5.31
N TYR A 58 -4.52 -0.22 5.89
CA TYR A 58 -5.25 0.96 5.41
C TYR A 58 -4.35 1.98 4.72
N VAL A 59 -3.07 1.67 4.53
CA VAL A 59 -2.08 2.62 3.97
C VAL A 59 -2.49 3.12 2.58
N PHE A 60 -3.09 2.23 1.76
CA PHE A 60 -3.53 2.59 0.42
C PHE A 60 -4.62 3.66 0.46
N ASP A 61 -5.71 3.41 1.18
CA ASP A 61 -6.85 4.31 1.26
C ASP A 61 -6.57 5.56 2.11
N THR A 62 -5.72 5.43 3.14
CA THR A 62 -5.49 6.50 4.12
C THR A 62 -4.57 7.58 3.57
N TYR A 63 -3.53 7.23 2.81
CA TYR A 63 -2.56 8.23 2.37
C TYR A 63 -1.93 8.01 1.00
N ILE A 64 -1.87 6.79 0.45
CA ILE A 64 -1.31 6.59 -0.91
C ILE A 64 -2.27 7.14 -1.97
N PHE A 65 -3.50 6.63 -2.02
CA PHE A 65 -4.48 7.04 -3.03
C PHE A 65 -4.82 8.54 -2.92
N PRO A 66 -5.06 9.12 -1.73
CA PRO A 66 -5.24 10.56 -1.58
C PRO A 66 -4.07 11.40 -2.11
N ALA A 67 -2.82 10.95 -1.91
CA ALA A 67 -1.65 11.66 -2.40
C ALA A 67 -1.58 11.69 -3.94
N PHE A 68 -1.89 10.57 -4.59
CA PHE A 68 -1.98 10.50 -6.05
C PHE A 68 -3.18 11.29 -6.59
N TYR A 69 -4.31 11.25 -5.89
CA TYR A 69 -5.48 12.03 -6.28
C TYR A 69 -5.18 13.53 -6.26
N LYS A 70 -4.50 14.02 -5.22
CA LYS A 70 -4.06 15.42 -5.14
C LYS A 70 -3.09 15.81 -6.27
N LEU A 71 -2.24 14.89 -6.72
CA LEU A 71 -1.36 15.13 -7.86
C LEU A 71 -2.12 15.32 -9.18
N LEU A 72 -3.35 14.81 -9.32
CA LEU A 72 -4.18 15.06 -10.50
C LEU A 72 -4.64 16.52 -10.62
N GLU A 73 -4.54 17.29 -9.52
CA GLU A 73 -4.85 18.72 -9.49
C GLU A 73 -3.62 19.57 -9.87
N ASP A 74 -2.48 18.95 -10.19
CA ASP A 74 -1.25 19.66 -10.55
C ASP A 74 -1.39 20.37 -11.90
N SER A 75 -1.03 21.66 -11.93
CA SER A 75 -1.07 22.46 -13.15
C SER A 75 0.01 22.08 -14.18
N ASP A 76 1.05 21.36 -13.76
CA ASP A 76 2.15 20.99 -14.66
C ASP A 76 1.77 19.78 -15.53
N ILE A 77 1.78 20.00 -16.85
CA ILE A 77 1.50 18.99 -17.88
C ILE A 77 2.42 17.77 -17.77
N VAL A 78 3.68 17.95 -17.35
CA VAL A 78 4.65 16.85 -17.21
C VAL A 78 4.22 15.90 -16.10
N ILE A 79 3.67 16.43 -15.01
CA ILE A 79 3.15 15.63 -13.89
C ILE A 79 1.91 14.86 -14.35
N ASN A 80 1.01 15.52 -15.07
CA ASN A 80 -0.20 14.89 -15.59
C ASN A 80 0.10 13.74 -16.57
N ILE A 81 1.05 13.94 -17.50
CA ILE A 81 1.51 12.86 -18.38
C ILE A 81 2.10 11.72 -17.55
N LYS A 82 2.95 12.04 -16.57
CA LYS A 82 3.58 11.03 -15.73
C LYS A 82 2.57 10.21 -14.94
N LEU A 83 1.53 10.84 -14.40
CA LEU A 83 0.44 10.17 -13.69
C LEU A 83 -0.31 9.19 -14.60
N ILE A 84 -0.60 9.58 -15.83
CA ILE A 84 -1.26 8.72 -16.82
C ILE A 84 -0.38 7.49 -17.12
N GLU A 85 0.93 7.68 -17.29
CA GLU A 85 1.87 6.58 -17.52
C GLU A 85 1.89 5.57 -16.37
N VAL A 86 1.83 6.04 -15.12
CA VAL A 86 1.96 5.15 -13.94
C VAL A 86 0.62 4.64 -13.39
N LEU A 87 -0.51 5.14 -13.88
CA LEU A 87 -1.84 4.77 -13.42
C LEU A 87 -2.09 3.23 -13.44
N PRO A 88 -1.70 2.47 -14.48
CA PRO A 88 -1.88 1.02 -14.48
C PRO A 88 -1.13 0.33 -13.33
N HIS A 89 0.08 0.79 -13.01
CA HIS A 89 0.88 0.25 -11.91
C HIS A 89 0.23 0.58 -10.56
N LEU A 90 -0.28 1.80 -10.38
CA LEU A 90 -0.99 2.19 -9.17
C LEU A 90 -2.24 1.33 -8.93
N ILE A 91 -3.00 1.01 -9.98
CA ILE A 91 -4.15 0.12 -9.90
C ILE A 91 -3.74 -1.29 -9.46
N THR A 92 -2.65 -1.82 -10.02
CA THR A 92 -2.12 -3.14 -9.62
C THR A 92 -1.68 -3.15 -8.16
N ILE A 93 -0.93 -2.13 -7.73
CA ILE A 93 -0.51 -1.96 -6.33
C ILE A 93 -1.73 -1.91 -5.41
N GLY A 94 -2.73 -1.10 -5.75
CA GLY A 94 -3.97 -0.99 -4.97
C GLY A 94 -4.72 -2.32 -4.86
N LYS A 95 -4.86 -3.05 -5.98
CA LYS A 95 -5.48 -4.38 -5.98
C LYS A 95 -4.74 -5.36 -5.08
N THR A 96 -3.42 -5.40 -5.15
CA THR A 96 -2.61 -6.30 -4.30
C THR A 96 -2.81 -5.96 -2.83
N LEU A 97 -2.67 -4.69 -2.45
CA LEU A 97 -2.83 -4.25 -1.06
C LEU A 97 -4.23 -4.57 -0.52
N ILE A 98 -5.30 -4.24 -1.26
CA ILE A 98 -6.69 -4.51 -0.84
C ILE A 98 -6.94 -6.03 -0.73
N THR A 99 -6.40 -6.83 -1.64
CA THR A 99 -6.55 -8.30 -1.61
C THR A 99 -5.87 -8.89 -0.39
N SER A 100 -4.64 -8.45 -0.08
CA SER A 100 -3.91 -8.87 1.12
C SER A 100 -4.68 -8.53 2.41
N VAL A 101 -5.32 -7.36 2.47
CA VAL A 101 -6.19 -6.95 3.59
C VAL A 101 -7.37 -7.91 3.75
N ASN A 102 -8.04 -8.26 2.65
CA ASN A 102 -9.20 -9.14 2.67
C ASN A 102 -8.82 -10.58 3.07
N MET A 103 -7.69 -11.09 2.57
CA MET A 103 -7.17 -12.41 2.96
C MET A 103 -6.84 -12.46 4.46
N HIS A 104 -6.26 -11.39 5.01
CA HIS A 104 -5.96 -11.33 6.44
C HIS A 104 -7.22 -11.28 7.31
N LYS A 105 -8.22 -10.48 6.92
CA LYS A 105 -9.54 -10.46 7.61
C LYS A 105 -10.20 -11.83 7.63
N GLN A 106 -10.12 -12.57 6.53
CA GLN A 106 -10.64 -13.94 6.44
C GLN A 106 -9.90 -14.88 7.40
N LYS A 107 -8.56 -14.80 7.45
CA LYS A 107 -7.74 -15.62 8.36
C LYS A 107 -8.06 -15.36 9.84
N ILE A 108 -8.21 -14.10 10.25
CA ILE A 108 -8.64 -13.74 11.61
C ILE A 108 -10.04 -14.31 11.91
N THR A 109 -10.97 -14.19 10.96
CA THR A 109 -12.35 -14.70 11.14
C THR A 109 -12.41 -16.22 11.26
N MET A 110 -11.50 -16.95 10.60
CA MET A 110 -11.41 -18.41 10.75
C MET A 110 -10.85 -18.79 12.12
N LEU A 111 -9.77 -18.13 12.57
CA LEU A 111 -9.16 -18.36 13.88
C LEU A 111 -10.15 -18.11 15.04
N THR A 112 -10.92 -17.02 14.98
CA THR A 112 -11.91 -16.71 16.04
C THR A 112 -13.09 -17.67 16.06
N LYS A 113 -13.46 -18.26 14.91
CA LYS A 113 -14.49 -19.31 14.85
C LYS A 113 -13.98 -20.63 15.41
N ASP A 114 -12.74 -21.00 15.12
CA ASP A 114 -12.13 -22.22 15.65
C ASP A 114 -11.94 -22.12 17.18
N GLU A 115 -11.56 -20.95 17.70
CA GLU A 115 -11.50 -20.70 19.15
C GLU A 115 -12.88 -20.75 19.83
N ALA A 116 -13.93 -20.26 19.15
CA ALA A 116 -15.30 -20.33 19.66
C ALA A 116 -15.85 -21.78 19.71
N LEU A 117 -15.46 -22.62 18.75
CA LEU A 117 -15.80 -24.06 18.71
C LEU A 117 -15.10 -24.87 19.81
N ILE A 118 -13.94 -24.42 20.30
CA ILE A 118 -13.21 -25.08 21.40
C ILE A 118 -13.79 -24.69 22.77
N GLN A 119 -14.54 -23.58 22.87
CA GLN A 119 -15.09 -23.06 24.13
C GLN A 119 -16.55 -23.43 24.41
N GLU A 120 -17.26 -24.17 23.55
CA GLU A 120 -18.57 -24.72 23.92
C GLU A 120 -18.39 -25.83 24.98
N PRO A 121 -18.81 -25.62 26.25
CA PRO A 121 -18.82 -26.72 27.21
C PRO A 121 -19.89 -27.70 26.76
N ALA A 122 -19.55 -28.99 26.73
CA ALA A 122 -20.50 -30.09 26.60
C ALA A 122 -21.70 -29.80 27.51
N GLN A 123 -22.84 -29.45 26.90
CA GLN A 123 -24.10 -29.33 27.62
C GLN A 123 -24.40 -30.72 28.14
N MET A 124 -24.10 -30.90 29.43
CA MET A 124 -24.32 -32.13 30.16
C MET A 124 -25.83 -32.25 30.35
N ASP A 125 -26.43 -33.20 29.64
CA ASP A 125 -27.82 -33.63 29.78
C ASP A 125 -28.22 -33.69 31.26
N ARG A 126 -29.34 -33.04 31.59
CA ARG A 126 -30.09 -33.24 32.83
C ARG A 126 -31.57 -33.38 32.53
#